data_AF-A0AAE0A0T6-F1
#
_entry.id   AF-A0AAE0A0T6-F1
#
_cell.length_a   1.000
_cell.length_b   1.000
_cell.length_c   1.000
_cell.angle_alpha   90.00
_cell.angle_beta   90.00
_cell.angle_gamma   90.00
#
_symmetry.space_group_name_H-M   'P 1'
#
loop_
_entity.id
_entity.type
_entity.pdbx_description
1 polymer ?
#
loop_
_entity_poly.entity_id
_entity_poly.type
_entity_poly.pdbx_seq_one_letter_code
_entity_poly.pdbx_strand_id
1 'polypeptide(L)'
;MHHSSSQHQFQDQEWYNPSSSNILWKIGRDPHIHIKEFFAVCTTITNRGENDEEIHLRLFPFSLKDKAKEWLYSLPSGSITSWVDLTAKFLSKLFPAHCTNKIRKEIMGVQQLDGEPFHEYWECYQRLLNSCLHHGIDQHYLGQNYNYNCGQQDEYLHCCDF
;
A
#
# COMPACT_ATOMS: atom_id res chain seq x y z
N MET A 1 27.63 29.06 23.02
CA MET A 1 26.34 28.45 22.61
C MET A 1 26.34 28.28 21.10
N HIS A 2 25.71 27.21 20.62
CA HIS A 2 25.63 26.72 19.24
C HIS A 2 26.79 25.82 18.78
N HIS A 3 26.58 24.51 18.94
CA HIS A 3 27.06 23.51 17.99
C HIS A 3 25.82 23.00 17.26
N SER A 4 25.75 23.27 15.96
CA SER A 4 24.76 22.68 15.06
C SER A 4 25.14 21.24 14.77
N SER A 5 24.32 20.30 15.24
CA SER A 5 24.34 18.92 14.77
C SER A 5 23.70 18.85 13.38
N SER A 6 24.54 18.80 12.35
CA SER A 6 24.15 18.33 11.02
C SER A 6 24.78 16.98 10.80
N GLN A 7 24.07 15.89 11.07
CA GLN A 7 24.32 14.59 10.46
C GLN A 7 23.03 13.77 10.38
N HIS A 8 22.82 13.16 9.21
CA HIS A 8 21.80 12.15 8.85
C HIS A 8 20.42 12.64 8.37
N GLN A 9 20.42 13.46 7.32
CA GLN A 9 19.37 13.43 6.29
C GLN A 9 20.00 12.94 4.99
N PHE A 10 20.15 11.63 4.80
CA PHE A 10 20.46 11.06 3.49
C PHE A 10 20.22 9.54 3.50
N GLN A 11 18.95 9.10 3.31
CA GLN A 11 18.59 7.77 2.78
C GLN A 11 17.07 7.47 2.63
N ASP A 12 16.20 8.49 2.55
CA ASP A 12 14.75 8.26 2.37
C ASP A 12 14.30 8.22 0.88
N GLN A 13 15.20 8.34 -0.08
CA GLN A 13 14.83 8.48 -1.51
C GLN A 13 14.95 7.23 -2.39
N GLU A 14 15.50 6.10 -1.92
CA GLU A 14 15.71 4.93 -2.80
C GLU A 14 14.57 3.90 -2.81
N TRP A 15 13.48 4.14 -2.08
CA TRP A 15 12.49 3.09 -1.83
C TRP A 15 11.31 3.05 -2.79
N TYR A 16 11.20 4.02 -3.70
CA TYR A 16 10.15 4.03 -4.74
C TYR A 16 10.70 4.55 -6.07
N ASN A 17 11.27 3.65 -6.87
CA ASN A 17 11.60 3.89 -8.27
C ASN A 17 10.61 3.12 -9.17
N PRO A 18 9.60 3.80 -9.76
CA PRO A 18 8.61 3.15 -10.62
C PRO A 18 9.16 2.67 -11.99
N SER A 19 10.44 2.94 -12.29
CA SER A 19 11.08 2.55 -13.57
C SER A 19 12.13 1.43 -13.44
N SER A 20 12.36 0.86 -12.25
CA SER A 20 13.28 -0.27 -12.12
C SER A 20 12.53 -1.60 -12.21
N SER A 21 12.40 -2.08 -13.44
CA SER A 21 12.15 -3.48 -13.77
C SER A 21 13.31 -4.35 -13.27
N ASN A 22 13.32 -4.69 -11.97
CA ASN A 22 14.00 -5.87 -11.43
C ASN A 22 13.51 -6.22 -10.01
N ILE A 23 12.58 -7.18 -9.97
CA ILE A 23 12.57 -8.33 -9.06
C ILE A 23 12.11 -8.11 -7.59
N LEU A 24 10.86 -8.57 -7.37
CA LEU A 24 10.36 -9.33 -6.21
C LEU A 24 9.97 -8.61 -4.90
N TRP A 25 9.30 -7.46 -4.99
CA TRP A 25 8.03 -7.36 -4.25
C TRP A 25 6.95 -7.73 -5.25
N LYS A 26 6.17 -8.77 -4.98
CA LYS A 26 4.93 -8.96 -5.74
C LYS A 26 4.15 -7.66 -5.58
N ILE A 27 4.07 -6.90 -6.67
CA ILE A 27 3.17 -5.77 -6.83
C ILE A 27 1.81 -6.20 -6.25
N GLY A 28 1.27 -5.41 -5.32
CA GLY A 28 -0.18 -5.39 -5.10
C GLY A 28 -0.75 -6.08 -3.85
N ARG A 29 -0.04 -6.18 -2.71
CA ARG A 29 -0.77 -6.35 -1.43
C ARG A 29 -0.51 -5.18 -0.50
N ASP A 30 -1.53 -4.34 -0.40
CA ASP A 30 -1.67 -3.29 0.61
C ASP A 30 -1.29 -3.87 1.99
N PRO A 31 -0.41 -3.21 2.79
CA PRO A 31 -0.07 -3.65 4.14
C PRO A 31 -1.28 -3.95 5.03
N HIS A 32 -2.43 -3.31 4.78
CA HIS A 32 -3.69 -3.61 5.45
C HIS A 32 -4.27 -4.97 5.05
N ILE A 33 -4.15 -5.37 3.77
CA ILE A 33 -4.54 -6.73 3.31
C ILE A 33 -3.66 -7.76 4.00
N HIS A 34 -2.34 -7.52 4.05
CA HIS A 34 -1.41 -8.44 4.72
C HIS A 34 -1.78 -8.65 6.18
N ILE A 35 -2.05 -7.57 6.93
CA ILE A 35 -2.52 -7.66 8.32
C ILE A 35 -3.83 -8.46 8.42
N LYS A 36 -4.79 -8.20 7.51
CA LYS A 36 -6.09 -8.88 7.50
C LYS A 36 -5.97 -10.38 7.23
N GLU A 37 -5.13 -10.77 6.28
CA GLU A 37 -4.85 -12.16 5.96
C GLU A 37 -4.08 -12.87 7.06
N PHE A 38 -3.11 -12.18 7.67
CA PHE A 38 -2.40 -12.68 8.84
C PHE A 38 -3.38 -12.99 9.98
N PHE A 39 -4.31 -12.09 10.27
CA PHE A 39 -5.36 -12.35 11.26
C PHE A 39 -6.22 -13.55 10.90
N ALA A 40 -6.65 -13.67 9.64
CA ALA A 40 -7.42 -14.83 9.20
C ALA A 40 -6.67 -16.15 9.43
N VAL A 41 -5.37 -16.19 9.15
CA VAL A 41 -4.51 -17.34 9.44
C VAL A 41 -4.42 -17.60 10.96
N CYS A 42 -4.19 -16.56 11.76
CA CYS A 42 -4.10 -16.71 13.22
C CYS A 42 -5.39 -17.27 13.82
N THR A 43 -6.58 -16.85 13.36
CA THR A 43 -7.87 -17.40 13.84
C THR A 43 -8.04 -18.90 13.58
N THR A 44 -7.33 -19.47 12.60
CA THR A 44 -7.34 -20.93 12.36
C THR A 44 -6.41 -21.72 13.27
N ILE A 45 -5.44 -21.03 13.90
CA ILE A 45 -4.38 -21.62 14.73
C ILE A 45 -4.75 -21.49 16.21
N THR A 46 -5.41 -20.41 16.62
CA THR A 46 -5.80 -20.18 18.01
C THR A 46 -7.03 -20.99 18.40
N ASN A 47 -6.81 -22.14 19.02
CA ASN A 47 -7.84 -22.88 19.75
C ASN A 47 -7.89 -22.38 21.21
N ARG A 48 -8.94 -21.64 21.56
CA ARG A 48 -9.41 -21.33 22.93
C ARG A 48 -8.31 -21.02 23.98
N GLY A 49 -8.07 -19.73 24.21
CA GLY A 49 -7.73 -19.21 25.55
C GLY A 49 -6.29 -18.81 25.83
N GLU A 50 -5.39 -18.85 24.84
CA GLU A 50 -4.08 -18.16 24.97
C GLU A 50 -4.24 -16.67 24.66
N ASN A 51 -3.33 -15.85 25.19
CA ASN A 51 -3.31 -14.42 24.93
C ASN A 51 -2.99 -14.17 23.44
N ASP A 52 -4.04 -14.05 22.61
CA ASP A 52 -3.98 -13.92 21.15
C ASP A 52 -2.93 -12.88 20.69
N GLU A 53 -2.73 -11.83 21.48
CA GLU A 53 -1.78 -10.77 21.19
C GLU A 53 -0.32 -11.25 21.17
N GLU A 54 0.09 -12.08 22.13
CA GLU A 54 1.47 -12.56 22.20
C GLU A 54 1.78 -13.53 21.05
N ILE A 55 0.78 -14.34 20.66
CA ILE A 55 0.87 -15.23 19.51
C ILE A 55 1.02 -14.41 18.23
N HIS A 56 0.21 -13.37 18.05
CA HIS A 56 0.31 -12.48 16.89
C HIS A 56 1.69 -11.83 16.79
N LEU A 57 2.21 -11.26 17.89
CA LEU A 57 3.54 -10.65 17.94
C LEU A 57 4.64 -11.66 17.58
N ARG A 58 4.53 -12.90 18.03
CA ARG A 58 5.52 -13.96 17.78
C ARG A 58 5.46 -14.50 16.35
N LEU A 59 4.26 -14.62 15.78
CA LEU A 59 4.05 -15.19 14.45
C LEU A 59 4.23 -14.17 13.32
N PHE A 60 3.99 -12.88 13.57
CA PHE A 60 4.04 -11.86 12.52
C PHE A 60 5.40 -11.75 11.79
N PRO A 61 6.57 -11.84 12.45
CA PRO A 61 7.86 -11.86 11.76
C PRO A 61 8.01 -12.97 10.71
N PHE A 62 7.28 -14.09 10.86
CA PHE A 62 7.29 -15.19 9.90
C PHE A 62 6.43 -14.91 8.66
N SER A 63 5.48 -13.97 8.76
CA SER A 63 4.69 -13.51 7.62
C SER A 63 5.47 -12.56 6.70
N LEU A 64 6.56 -11.96 7.19
CA LEU A 64 7.36 -10.98 6.46
C LEU A 64 8.47 -11.62 5.64
N LYS A 65 8.88 -10.95 4.56
CA LYS A 65 10.00 -11.34 3.69
C LYS A 65 11.02 -10.21 3.54
N ASP A 66 12.24 -10.58 3.19
CA ASP A 66 13.33 -9.69 2.76
C ASP A 66 13.46 -8.45 3.66
N LYS A 67 13.41 -7.27 3.05
CA LYS A 67 13.68 -5.99 3.71
C LYS A 67 12.63 -5.62 4.77
N ALA A 68 11.40 -6.11 4.66
CA ALA A 68 10.36 -5.87 5.68
C ALA A 68 10.68 -6.65 6.95
N LYS A 69 11.19 -7.88 6.79
CA LYS A 69 11.64 -8.72 7.91
C LYS A 69 12.91 -8.16 8.55
N GLU A 70 13.88 -7.76 7.73
CA GLU A 70 15.11 -7.08 8.20
C GLU A 70 14.79 -5.80 8.98
N TRP A 71 13.88 -4.97 8.47
CA TRP A 71 13.43 -3.77 9.18
C TRP A 71 12.85 -4.10 10.54
N LEU A 72 11.96 -5.10 10.64
CA LEU A 72 11.33 -5.45 11.90
C LEU A 72 12.38 -5.87 12.96
N TYR A 73 13.40 -6.63 12.57
CA TYR A 73 14.49 -7.03 13.46
C TYR A 73 15.49 -5.92 13.78
N SER A 74 15.57 -4.87 12.95
CA SER A 74 16.44 -3.71 13.21
C SER A 74 15.92 -2.77 14.31
N LEU A 75 14.66 -2.93 14.72
CA LEU A 75 14.04 -2.07 15.72
C LEU A 75 14.67 -2.30 17.11
N PRO A 76 14.81 -1.24 17.94
CA PRO A 76 15.33 -1.39 19.30
C PRO A 76 14.46 -2.35 20.13
N SER A 77 15.09 -3.14 21.00
CA SER A 77 14.38 -4.00 21.94
C SER A 77 13.43 -3.19 22.82
N GLY A 78 12.22 -3.69 23.03
CA GLY A 78 11.18 -2.98 23.78
C GLY A 78 10.51 -1.82 23.03
N SER A 79 10.85 -1.57 21.76
CA SER A 79 10.17 -0.55 20.95
C SER A 79 8.77 -0.97 20.48
N ILE A 80 8.48 -2.28 20.47
CA ILE A 80 7.16 -2.86 20.21
C ILE A 80 6.73 -3.56 21.48
N THR A 81 5.65 -3.06 22.10
CA THR A 81 5.11 -3.60 23.36
C THR A 81 3.73 -4.22 23.23
N SER A 82 3.02 -3.91 22.14
CA SER A 82 1.68 -4.42 21.85
C SER A 82 1.54 -4.70 20.35
N TRP A 83 0.53 -5.48 19.99
CA TRP A 83 0.15 -5.69 18.61
C TRP A 83 -0.26 -4.39 17.91
N VAL A 84 -0.91 -3.49 18.64
CA VAL A 84 -1.28 -2.16 18.15
C VAL A 84 -0.03 -1.36 17.77
N ASP A 85 1.01 -1.37 18.62
CA ASP A 85 2.28 -0.70 18.32
C ASP A 85 2.98 -1.30 17.10
N LEU A 86 2.98 -2.63 17.00
CA LEU A 86 3.59 -3.34 15.88
C LEU A 86 2.92 -2.93 14.57
N THR A 87 1.59 -3.03 14.51
CA THR A 87 0.82 -2.75 13.29
C THR A 87 0.90 -1.28 12.90
N ALA A 88 0.84 -0.36 13.86
CA ALA A 88 1.02 1.07 13.59
C ALA A 88 2.40 1.37 12.99
N LYS A 89 3.48 0.82 13.58
CA LYS A 89 4.84 1.00 13.04
C LYS A 89 5.00 0.36 11.67
N PHE A 90 4.49 -0.85 11.48
CA PHE A 90 4.54 -1.57 10.20
C PHE A 90 3.83 -0.78 9.09
N LEU A 91 2.60 -0.32 9.35
CA LEU A 91 1.84 0.51 8.41
C LEU A 91 2.56 1.84 8.14
N SER A 92 3.06 2.52 9.17
CA SER A 92 3.76 3.80 8.99
C SER A 92 5.05 3.66 8.17
N LYS A 93 5.75 2.52 8.31
CA LYS A 93 7.00 2.25 7.60
C LYS A 93 6.74 1.87 6.15
N LEU A 94 5.75 1.01 5.89
CA LEU A 94 5.49 0.47 4.56
C LEU A 94 4.55 1.35 3.72
N PHE A 95 3.68 2.12 4.36
CA PHE A 95 2.73 3.02 3.71
C PHE A 95 2.71 4.39 4.41
N PRO A 96 3.78 5.20 4.25
CA PRO A 96 3.79 6.55 4.78
C PRO A 96 2.70 7.41 4.14
N ALA A 97 2.20 8.41 4.86
CA ALA A 97 1.13 9.30 4.38
C ALA A 97 1.45 10.00 3.04
N HIS A 98 2.73 10.27 2.76
CA HIS A 98 3.14 10.87 1.48
C HIS A 98 2.94 9.91 0.29
N CYS A 99 3.09 8.59 0.49
CA CYS A 99 2.80 7.59 -0.54
C CYS A 99 1.29 7.55 -0.83
N THR A 100 0.45 7.55 0.22
CA THR A 100 -1.01 7.65 0.07
C THR A 100 -1.40 8.93 -0.66
N ASN A 101 -0.78 10.07 -0.32
CA ASN A 101 -1.03 11.34 -1.00
C ASN A 101 -0.58 11.34 -2.47
N LYS A 102 0.53 10.67 -2.79
CA LYS A 102 1.00 10.53 -4.16
C LYS A 102 0.04 9.69 -5.00
N ILE A 103 -0.35 8.52 -4.51
CA ILE A 103 -1.33 7.64 -5.17
C ILE A 103 -2.65 8.38 -5.35
N ARG A 104 -3.11 9.15 -4.36
CA ARG A 104 -4.31 9.99 -4.48
C ARG A 104 -4.20 10.99 -5.63
N LYS A 105 -3.07 11.69 -5.75
CA LYS A 105 -2.83 12.63 -6.86
C LYS A 105 -2.79 11.92 -8.21
N GLU A 106 -2.17 10.74 -8.28
CA GLU A 106 -2.14 9.92 -9.50
C GLU A 106 -3.53 9.44 -9.90
N ILE A 107 -4.35 8.96 -8.95
CA ILE A 107 -5.76 8.59 -9.21
C ILE A 107 -6.57 9.80 -9.69
N MET A 108 -6.41 10.97 -9.09
CA MET A 108 -7.13 12.19 -9.47
C MET A 108 -6.67 12.78 -10.81
N GLY A 109 -5.44 12.47 -11.25
CA GLY A 109 -4.82 13.06 -12.44
C GLY A 109 -4.66 12.09 -13.62
N VAL A 110 -5.01 10.82 -13.45
CA VAL A 110 -4.94 9.82 -14.53
C VAL A 110 -5.97 10.14 -15.61
N GLN A 111 -5.53 10.15 -16.86
CA GLN A 111 -6.32 10.47 -18.03
C GLN A 111 -5.99 9.48 -19.14
N GLN A 112 -7.00 9.11 -19.91
CA GLN A 112 -6.77 8.34 -21.13
C GLN A 112 -5.99 9.22 -22.11
N LEU A 113 -4.88 8.69 -22.61
CA LEU A 113 -4.05 9.40 -23.60
C LEU A 113 -4.72 9.35 -24.98
N ASP A 114 -4.39 10.30 -25.85
CA ASP A 114 -4.87 10.33 -27.23
C ASP A 114 -4.42 9.06 -27.97
N GLY A 115 -5.37 8.29 -28.48
CA GLY A 115 -5.12 6.99 -29.11
C GLY A 115 -4.80 5.83 -28.17
N GLU A 116 -4.82 6.02 -26.83
CA GLU A 116 -4.72 4.90 -25.87
C GLU A 116 -6.03 4.10 -25.87
N PRO A 117 -5.99 2.77 -26.05
CA PRO A 117 -7.20 1.98 -26.02
C PRO A 117 -7.79 1.93 -24.61
N PHE A 118 -9.12 1.98 -24.52
CA PHE A 118 -9.85 2.07 -23.24
C PHE A 118 -9.42 1.02 -22.20
N HIS A 119 -9.19 -0.23 -22.63
CA HIS A 119 -8.81 -1.31 -21.72
C HIS A 119 -7.45 -1.07 -21.04
N GLU A 120 -6.48 -0.45 -21.72
CA GLU A 120 -5.18 -0.11 -21.13
C GLU A 120 -5.32 0.99 -20.07
N TYR A 121 -6.11 2.03 -20.37
CA TYR A 121 -6.47 3.07 -19.38
C TYR A 121 -7.17 2.47 -18.16
N TRP A 122 -8.14 1.57 -18.38
CA TRP A 122 -8.87 0.92 -17.30
C TRP A 122 -7.96 0.05 -16.42
N GLU A 123 -7.08 -0.74 -17.03
CA GLU A 123 -6.07 -1.53 -16.29
C GLU A 123 -5.15 -0.63 -15.47
N CYS A 124 -4.73 0.51 -16.04
CA CYS A 124 -3.93 1.50 -15.31
C CYS A 124 -4.69 2.09 -14.11
N TYR A 125 -5.95 2.48 -14.31
CA TYR A 125 -6.82 3.01 -13.26
C TYR A 125 -7.03 1.99 -12.14
N GLN A 126 -7.36 0.75 -12.49
CA GLN A 126 -7.53 -0.36 -11.54
C GLN A 126 -6.24 -0.65 -10.78
N ARG A 127 -5.08 -0.61 -11.44
CA ARG A 127 -3.79 -0.79 -10.78
C ARG A 127 -3.50 0.31 -9.76
N LEU A 128 -3.85 1.57 -10.06
CA LEU A 128 -3.72 2.68 -9.12
C LEU A 128 -4.64 2.53 -7.90
N LEU A 129 -5.90 2.16 -8.12
CA LEU A 129 -6.86 1.89 -7.04
C LEU A 129 -6.40 0.74 -6.13
N ASN A 130 -5.96 -0.36 -6.74
CA ASN A 130 -5.49 -1.54 -6.01
C ASN A 130 -4.13 -1.33 -5.32
N SER A 131 -3.40 -0.27 -5.67
CA SER A 131 -2.14 0.08 -5.00
C SER A 131 -2.36 0.67 -3.61
N CYS A 132 -3.55 1.19 -3.30
CA CYS A 132 -3.88 1.72 -1.98
C CYS A 132 -5.37 1.61 -1.71
N LEU A 133 -5.83 0.53 -1.08
CA LEU A 133 -7.27 0.34 -0.78
C LEU A 133 -7.80 1.35 0.25
N HIS A 134 -6.88 2.01 0.96
CA HIS A 134 -7.15 3.05 1.95
C HIS A 134 -6.85 4.46 1.42
N HIS A 135 -6.94 4.69 0.09
CA HIS A 135 -6.67 5.98 -0.54
C HIS A 135 -7.57 7.12 -0.01
N GLY A 136 -8.73 6.79 0.59
CA GLY A 136 -9.64 7.74 1.24
C GLY A 136 -10.34 8.69 0.26
N ILE A 137 -10.49 8.24 -0.99
CA ILE A 137 -11.20 8.96 -2.05
C ILE A 137 -12.62 8.42 -2.06
N ASP A 138 -13.57 9.33 -2.10
CA ASP A 138 -14.99 9.00 -2.12
C ASP A 138 -15.36 8.22 -3.40
N GLN A 139 -16.19 7.18 -3.26
CA GLN A 139 -16.56 6.30 -4.39
C GLN A 139 -17.33 7.04 -5.48
N HIS A 140 -18.15 8.03 -5.12
CA HIS A 140 -18.87 8.83 -6.09
C HIS A 140 -17.91 9.72 -6.89
N TYR A 141 -16.89 10.27 -6.24
CA TYR A 141 -15.82 10.99 -6.93
C TYR A 141 -15.03 10.10 -7.88
N LEU A 142 -14.70 8.86 -7.49
CA LEU A 142 -14.00 7.91 -8.37
C LEU A 142 -14.79 7.63 -9.66
N GLY A 143 -16.11 7.48 -9.55
CA GLY A 143 -16.98 7.27 -10.71
C GLY A 143 -17.03 8.48 -11.64
N GLN A 144 -17.12 9.70 -11.09
CA GLN A 144 -17.08 10.93 -11.89
C GLN A 144 -15.72 11.13 -12.56
N ASN A 145 -14.63 10.94 -11.82
CA ASN A 145 -13.28 11.10 -12.31
C ASN A 145 -12.97 10.13 -13.46
N TYR A 146 -13.38 8.86 -13.31
CA TYR A 146 -13.28 7.87 -14.38
C TYR A 146 -14.05 8.30 -15.64
N ASN A 147 -15.31 8.72 -15.51
CA ASN A 147 -16.16 9.11 -16.64
C ASN A 147 -15.67 10.39 -17.34
N TYR A 148 -15.09 11.32 -16.59
CA TYR A 148 -14.58 12.59 -17.13
C TYR A 148 -13.24 12.41 -17.86
N ASN A 149 -12.39 11.52 -17.36
CA ASN A 149 -11.04 11.29 -17.86
C ASN A 149 -10.94 10.15 -18.90
N CYS A 150 -11.99 9.34 -19.04
CA CYS A 150 -12.20 8.49 -20.19
C CYS A 150 -12.52 9.40 -21.39
N GLY A 151 -11.62 9.46 -22.36
CA GLY A 151 -11.79 10.30 -23.55
C GLY A 151 -13.08 9.92 -24.27
N GLN A 152 -13.91 10.90 -24.60
CA GLN A 152 -15.08 10.73 -25.47
C GLN A 152 -14.64 10.45 -26.92
N GLN A 153 -13.97 9.32 -27.18
CA GLN A 153 -13.57 8.92 -28.53
C GLN A 153 -14.03 7.52 -28.96
N ASP A 154 -14.90 6.88 -28.18
CA ASP A 154 -15.65 5.73 -28.69
C ASP A 154 -17.13 6.09 -28.86
N GLU A 155 -17.42 6.76 -29.98
CA GLU A 155 -18.73 6.67 -30.63
C GLU A 155 -18.89 5.27 -31.25
N TYR A 156 -18.61 4.19 -30.51
CA TYR A 156 -18.97 2.82 -30.88
C TYR A 156 -19.03 1.91 -29.64
N LEU A 157 -20.25 1.86 -29.07
CA LEU A 157 -20.89 0.65 -28.51
C LEU A 157 -20.42 0.07 -27.15
N HIS A 158 -21.35 0.13 -26.18
CA HIS A 158 -21.59 -0.82 -25.08
C HIS A 158 -20.41 -1.20 -24.16
N CYS A 159 -20.30 -0.52 -23.01
CA CYS A 159 -19.64 -1.09 -21.82
C CYS A 159 -20.38 -0.80 -20.48
N CYS A 160 -21.68 -0.47 -20.54
CA CYS A 160 -22.53 -0.33 -19.34
C CYS A 160 -23.51 -1.50 -19.15
N ASP A 161 -23.31 -2.64 -19.82
CA ASP A 161 -24.10 -3.85 -19.59
C ASP A 161 -23.16 -5.04 -19.30
N PHE A 162 -22.83 -5.25 -18.02
CA PHE A 162 -22.86 -6.52 -17.26
C PHE A 162 -22.22 -6.38 -15.88
#